data_AF-A0A835RLV6-F1
#
_entry.id   AF-A0A835RLV6-F1
#
_cell.length_a   1.000
_cell.length_b   1.000
_cell.length_c   1.000
_cell.angle_alpha   90.00
_cell.angle_beta   90.00
_cell.angle_gamma   90.00
#
_symmetry.space_group_name_H-M   'P 1'
#
loop_
_entity.id
_entity.type
_entity.pdbx_description
1 polymer ?
#
loop_
_entity_poly.entity_id
_entity_poly.type
_entity_poly.pdbx_seq_one_letter_code
_entity_poly.pdbx_strand_id
1 'polypeptide(L)'
;MEKMKGKGKGKEIAGPSGTVIDQAAVKSPNLDYSHFISLPLAMHSELVEKLHGFQNSILVKREVQSSNEHFRVNMDADRTNISKSSTLSVLGIDRSIFINPRTFHLTVLMLRLWNKDRVALATEVLKGVSSKVMDALENRPVSVRLRGLDLMRGSPAKAHVLYVPVEEVGGEGRLLRACQVIIDAYVESGLVLEKDAGHSLKQGGN
;
A
#
# COMPACT_ATOMS: atom_id res chain seq x y z
N MET A 1 -24.00 -31.39 49.65
CA MET A 1 -23.09 -31.35 48.48
C MET A 1 -23.71 -32.20 47.39
N GLU A 2 -24.40 -31.57 46.43
CA GLU A 2 -24.91 -32.18 45.21
C GLU A 2 -24.94 -31.09 44.10
N LYS A 3 -24.77 -31.50 42.84
CA LYS A 3 -24.30 -30.73 41.69
C LYS A 3 -25.37 -29.92 40.93
N MET A 4 -24.84 -29.06 40.04
CA MET A 4 -25.31 -28.65 38.69
C MET A 4 -25.75 -27.18 38.56
N LYS A 5 -24.96 -26.32 37.89
CA LYS A 5 -24.84 -26.05 36.43
C LYS A 5 -26.00 -25.24 35.85
N GLY A 6 -25.71 -23.97 35.51
CA GLY A 6 -26.51 -23.12 34.61
C GLY A 6 -25.58 -22.25 33.76
N LYS A 7 -25.54 -22.51 32.45
CA LYS A 7 -24.69 -21.87 31.43
C LYS A 7 -25.15 -20.43 31.13
N GLY A 8 -24.24 -19.46 31.18
CA GLY A 8 -24.39 -18.18 30.50
C GLY A 8 -23.88 -18.28 29.06
N LYS A 9 -24.74 -18.02 28.06
CA LYS A 9 -24.33 -17.90 26.65
C LYS A 9 -23.77 -16.50 26.43
N GLY A 10 -22.44 -16.38 26.31
CA GLY A 10 -21.79 -15.18 25.77
C GLY A 10 -21.92 -15.17 24.25
N LYS A 11 -22.50 -14.10 23.71
CA LYS A 11 -22.70 -13.86 22.28
C LYS A 11 -21.40 -13.26 21.73
N GLU A 12 -20.60 -14.06 21.06
CA GLU A 12 -19.38 -13.62 20.40
C GLU A 12 -19.75 -12.85 19.13
N ILE A 13 -19.43 -11.56 19.12
CA ILE A 13 -19.62 -10.66 17.99
C ILE A 13 -18.41 -10.81 17.06
N ALA A 14 -18.59 -11.61 16.00
CA ALA A 14 -17.63 -11.70 14.91
C ALA A 14 -17.56 -10.37 14.16
N GLY A 15 -16.43 -9.66 14.28
CA GLY A 15 -16.08 -8.57 13.39
C GLY A 15 -15.80 -9.09 11.98
N PRO A 16 -15.95 -8.27 10.92
CA PRO A 16 -15.78 -8.73 9.56
C PRO A 16 -14.30 -9.00 9.29
N SER A 17 -13.92 -10.28 9.33
CA SER A 17 -12.72 -10.78 8.68
C SER A 17 -12.94 -10.72 7.17
N GLY A 18 -12.75 -9.54 6.61
CA GLY A 18 -12.89 -9.26 5.18
C GLY A 18 -11.52 -9.10 4.56
N THR A 19 -10.93 -10.20 4.10
CA THR A 19 -9.84 -10.16 3.13
C THR A 19 -10.44 -9.65 1.81
N VAL A 20 -10.33 -8.35 1.55
CA VAL A 20 -10.73 -7.77 0.26
C VAL A 20 -9.59 -8.05 -0.71
N ILE A 21 -9.63 -9.22 -1.34
CA ILE A 21 -8.80 -9.53 -2.50
C ILE A 21 -9.49 -8.87 -3.70
N ASP A 22 -8.89 -7.80 -4.22
CA ASP A 22 -9.35 -7.17 -5.46
C ASP A 22 -9.16 -8.15 -6.63
N GLN A 23 -10.25 -8.74 -7.10
CA GLN A 23 -10.26 -9.72 -8.18
C GLN A 23 -9.73 -9.16 -9.51
N ALA A 24 -9.64 -7.83 -9.67
CA ALA A 24 -9.10 -7.22 -10.88
C ALA A 24 -7.57 -7.43 -11.03
N ALA A 25 -6.84 -7.64 -9.94
CA ALA A 25 -5.39 -7.90 -9.97
C ALA A 25 -5.03 -9.34 -10.43
N VAL A 26 -6.02 -10.23 -10.54
CA VAL A 26 -5.83 -11.68 -10.74
C VAL A 26 -5.63 -12.08 -12.21
N LYS A 27 -5.77 -11.15 -13.18
CA LYS A 27 -5.69 -11.45 -14.63
C LYS A 27 -4.44 -10.87 -15.31
N SER A 28 -3.28 -10.92 -14.67
CA SER A 28 -2.01 -10.53 -15.31
C SER A 28 -1.08 -11.74 -15.44
N PRO A 29 -0.42 -11.98 -16.59
CA PRO A 29 0.26 -13.26 -16.90
C PRO A 29 1.57 -13.53 -16.13
N ASN A 30 1.84 -12.84 -15.01
CA ASN A 30 3.14 -12.85 -14.32
C ASN A 30 3.03 -12.64 -12.80
N LEU A 31 1.95 -13.11 -12.14
CA LEU A 31 1.84 -13.00 -10.68
C LEU A 31 2.67 -14.10 -9.99
N ASP A 32 3.97 -13.89 -9.94
CA ASP A 32 4.86 -14.59 -9.00
C ASP A 32 4.46 -14.31 -7.53
N TYR A 33 3.63 -13.29 -7.28
CA TYR A 33 3.18 -12.91 -5.94
C TYR A 33 1.66 -12.94 -5.84
N SER A 34 1.16 -13.33 -4.67
CA SER A 34 -0.28 -13.38 -4.38
C SER A 34 -0.65 -12.61 -3.11
N HIS A 35 0.30 -12.41 -2.21
CA HIS A 35 0.09 -11.78 -0.91
C HIS A 35 1.25 -10.83 -0.62
N PHE A 36 1.07 -10.00 0.40
CA PHE A 36 2.11 -9.12 0.91
C PHE A 36 1.92 -8.90 2.42
N ILE A 37 2.98 -8.47 3.09
CA ILE A 37 2.93 -7.94 4.46
C ILE A 37 2.96 -6.43 4.36
N SER A 38 2.08 -5.76 5.10
CA SER A 38 1.96 -4.30 5.06
C SER A 38 1.69 -3.69 6.43
N LEU A 39 2.10 -2.44 6.58
CA LEU A 39 1.66 -1.56 7.66
C LEU A 39 0.51 -0.68 7.15
N PRO A 40 -0.71 -0.82 7.71
CA PRO A 40 -1.86 -0.07 7.22
C PRO A 40 -1.76 1.42 7.61
N LEU A 41 -1.70 2.30 6.61
CA LEU A 41 -1.65 3.76 6.81
C LEU A 41 -3.05 4.38 6.82
N ALA A 42 -4.02 3.72 6.16
CA ALA A 42 -5.42 4.13 6.11
C ALA A 42 -6.14 4.12 7.48
N MET A 43 -5.51 3.55 8.52
CA MET A 43 -5.98 3.67 9.90
C MET A 43 -5.94 5.10 10.43
N HIS A 44 -5.13 5.98 9.82
CA HIS A 44 -5.04 7.40 10.18
C HIS A 44 -5.92 8.24 9.25
N SER A 45 -7.07 8.70 9.74
CA SER A 45 -8.05 9.46 8.94
C SER A 45 -7.45 10.71 8.30
N GLU A 46 -6.57 11.42 9.01
CA GLU A 46 -5.89 12.61 8.49
C GLU A 46 -5.02 12.29 7.25
N LEU A 47 -4.37 11.12 7.21
CA LEU A 47 -3.62 10.68 6.03
C LEU A 47 -4.55 10.35 4.86
N VAL A 48 -5.69 9.71 5.14
CA VAL A 48 -6.71 9.39 4.13
C VAL A 48 -7.30 10.66 3.53
N GLU A 49 -7.60 11.67 4.35
CA GLU A 49 -8.10 12.97 3.91
C GLU A 49 -7.07 13.73 3.07
N LYS A 50 -5.80 13.74 3.50
CA LYS A 50 -4.69 14.34 2.74
C LYS A 50 -4.49 13.66 1.39
N LEU A 51 -4.54 12.32 1.34
CA LEU A 51 -4.43 11.56 0.10
C LEU A 51 -5.62 11.87 -0.83
N HIS A 52 -6.84 11.87 -0.31
CA HIS A 52 -8.02 12.24 -1.08
C HIS A 52 -7.95 13.69 -1.61
N GLY A 53 -7.49 14.63 -0.77
CA GLY A 53 -7.22 16.01 -1.16
C GLY A 53 -6.19 16.11 -2.28
N PHE A 54 -5.09 15.36 -2.18
CA PHE A 54 -4.08 15.28 -3.23
C PHE A 54 -4.67 14.76 -4.55
N GLN A 55 -5.39 13.63 -4.53
CA GLN A 55 -6.06 13.05 -5.70
C GLN A 55 -7.00 14.06 -6.37
N ASN A 56 -7.88 14.71 -5.59
CA ASN A 56 -8.78 15.74 -6.11
C ASN A 56 -8.02 16.96 -6.65
N SER A 57 -6.90 17.35 -6.03
CA SER A 57 -6.08 18.45 -6.54
C SER A 57 -5.49 18.16 -7.92
N ILE A 58 -5.13 16.91 -8.23
CA ILE A 58 -4.65 16.52 -9.56
C ILE A 58 -5.79 16.53 -10.58
N LEU A 59 -6.98 16.09 -10.16
CA LEU A 59 -8.18 16.12 -10.99
C LEU A 59 -8.70 17.54 -11.24
N VAL A 60 -8.47 18.49 -10.33
CA VAL A 60 -9.00 19.88 -10.38
C VAL A 60 -7.98 20.92 -10.87
N LYS A 61 -6.68 20.80 -10.57
CA LYS A 61 -5.67 21.87 -10.85
C LYS A 61 -5.46 22.20 -12.33
N ARG A 62 -6.01 21.44 -13.27
CA ARG A 62 -5.91 21.76 -14.70
C ARG A 62 -6.97 22.74 -15.22
N GLU A 63 -7.79 23.32 -14.33
CA GLU A 63 -8.81 24.31 -14.70
C GLU A 63 -8.31 25.76 -14.81
N VAL A 64 -7.19 26.12 -14.17
CA VAL A 64 -6.79 27.53 -13.96
C VAL A 64 -5.60 27.98 -14.83
N GLN A 65 -4.85 27.06 -15.45
CA GLN A 65 -3.68 27.40 -16.30
C GLN A 65 -3.98 27.46 -17.81
N SER A 66 -5.24 27.26 -18.24
CA SER A 66 -5.63 27.30 -19.65
C SER A 66 -5.74 28.71 -20.24
N SER A 67 -5.31 29.76 -19.52
CA SER A 67 -5.29 31.11 -20.07
C SER A 67 -3.95 31.51 -20.69
N ASN A 68 -2.84 30.74 -20.57
CA ASN A 68 -1.54 31.25 -21.05
C ASN A 68 -0.42 30.28 -21.49
N GLU A 69 -0.68 29.02 -21.87
CA GLU A 69 0.37 28.16 -22.48
C GLU A 69 -0.18 27.36 -23.68
N HIS A 70 0.52 27.48 -24.82
CA HIS A 70 0.05 27.12 -26.16
C HIS A 70 0.43 25.67 -26.53
N PHE A 71 -0.19 24.65 -25.90
CA PHE A 71 -0.03 23.26 -26.36
C PHE A 71 -0.89 23.00 -27.61
N ARG A 72 -0.31 23.16 -28.81
CA ARG A 72 -1.00 22.90 -30.08
C ARG A 72 -1.13 21.40 -30.30
N VAL A 73 -2.27 20.83 -29.92
CA VAL A 73 -2.73 19.57 -30.54
C VAL A 73 -3.44 19.97 -31.82
N ASN A 74 -2.82 19.69 -32.97
CA ASN A 74 -3.54 19.75 -34.25
C ASN A 74 -4.53 18.58 -34.26
N MET A 75 -5.79 18.86 -33.92
CA MET A 75 -6.91 18.00 -34.24
C MET A 75 -7.74 18.70 -35.32
N ASP A 76 -7.85 18.05 -36.47
CA ASP A 76 -8.70 18.47 -37.57
C ASP A 76 -10.14 18.72 -37.09
N ALA A 77 -10.74 19.72 -37.71
CA ALA A 77 -11.95 20.39 -37.27
C ALA A 77 -13.15 19.45 -37.08
N ASP A 78 -13.55 19.25 -35.83
CA ASP A 78 -14.97 19.22 -35.46
C ASP A 78 -15.15 19.87 -34.08
N ARG A 79 -15.98 20.92 -34.04
CA ARG A 79 -16.17 21.81 -32.89
C ARG A 79 -17.04 21.11 -31.83
N THR A 80 -16.48 20.13 -31.14
CA THR A 80 -17.09 19.54 -29.95
C THR A 80 -16.54 20.19 -28.69
N ASN A 81 -17.44 20.61 -27.80
CA ASN A 81 -17.14 21.14 -26.47
C ASN A 81 -16.55 20.00 -25.61
N ILE A 82 -15.25 19.74 -25.78
CA ILE A 82 -14.51 18.70 -25.05
C ILE A 82 -14.37 19.17 -23.59
N SER A 83 -15.22 18.65 -22.72
CA SER A 83 -15.17 18.86 -21.26
C SER A 83 -13.77 18.53 -20.72
N LYS A 84 -13.24 19.29 -19.75
CA LYS A 84 -11.88 19.06 -19.18
C LYS A 84 -11.66 17.63 -18.66
N SER A 85 -12.75 16.99 -18.22
CA SER A 85 -12.78 15.56 -17.88
C SER A 85 -12.29 14.68 -19.05
N SER A 86 -12.69 15.02 -20.28
CA SER A 86 -12.26 14.33 -21.49
C SER A 86 -10.80 14.61 -21.88
N THR A 87 -10.23 15.80 -21.63
CA THR A 87 -8.79 16.04 -21.87
C THR A 87 -7.89 15.31 -20.87
N LEU A 88 -8.30 15.24 -19.61
CA LEU A 88 -7.61 14.46 -18.56
C LEU A 88 -7.63 12.96 -18.89
N SER A 89 -8.79 12.46 -19.30
CA SER A 89 -8.98 11.08 -19.75
C SER A 89 -8.18 10.76 -21.02
N VAL A 90 -8.07 11.70 -21.97
CA VAL A 90 -7.21 11.57 -23.16
C VAL A 90 -5.73 11.43 -22.77
N LEU A 91 -5.31 12.06 -21.68
CA LEU A 91 -3.96 11.90 -21.12
C LEU A 91 -3.84 10.69 -20.17
N GLY A 92 -4.87 9.84 -20.08
CA GLY A 92 -4.91 8.66 -19.21
C GLY A 92 -4.94 8.98 -17.72
N ILE A 93 -5.32 10.20 -17.34
CA ILE A 93 -5.42 10.65 -15.94
C ILE A 93 -6.88 10.78 -15.58
N ASP A 94 -7.41 9.75 -14.93
CA ASP A 94 -8.75 9.76 -14.38
C ASP A 94 -8.76 9.09 -12.99
N ARG A 95 -9.95 8.91 -12.39
CA ARG A 95 -10.03 8.34 -11.03
C ARG A 95 -9.45 6.93 -10.92
N SER A 96 -9.43 6.16 -12.00
CA SER A 96 -9.00 4.75 -12.02
C SER A 96 -7.50 4.55 -11.76
N ILE A 97 -6.66 5.55 -12.03
CA ILE A 97 -5.20 5.44 -11.79
C ILE A 97 -4.82 5.65 -10.33
N PHE A 98 -5.73 6.18 -9.51
CA PHE A 98 -5.47 6.45 -8.10
C PHE A 98 -5.86 5.26 -7.24
N ILE A 99 -5.04 4.97 -6.23
CA ILE A 99 -5.40 3.97 -5.23
C ILE A 99 -6.68 4.39 -4.49
N ASN A 100 -7.46 3.41 -4.04
CA ASN A 100 -8.50 3.67 -3.07
C ASN A 100 -7.85 4.16 -1.76
N PRO A 101 -8.21 5.34 -1.23
CA PRO A 101 -7.59 5.83 0.00
C PRO A 101 -7.71 4.88 1.20
N ARG A 102 -8.72 4.01 1.22
CA ARG A 102 -8.91 2.99 2.28
C ARG A 102 -7.92 1.84 2.20
N THR A 103 -7.26 1.63 1.06
CA THR A 103 -6.22 0.60 0.89
C THR A 103 -4.81 1.17 1.02
N PHE A 104 -4.66 2.42 1.49
CA PHE A 104 -3.35 3.05 1.62
C PHE A 104 -2.49 2.36 2.69
N HIS A 105 -1.33 1.86 2.29
CA HIS A 105 -0.45 1.05 3.13
C HIS A 105 1.02 1.20 2.73
N LEU A 106 1.92 0.89 3.66
CA LEU A 106 3.33 0.66 3.39
C LEU A 106 3.53 -0.85 3.19
N THR A 107 4.00 -1.26 2.01
CA THR A 107 4.39 -2.66 1.76
C THR A 107 5.74 -2.94 2.41
N VAL A 108 5.83 -4.02 3.18
CA VAL A 108 7.06 -4.51 3.81
C VAL A 108 7.69 -5.64 2.98
N LEU A 109 6.87 -6.57 2.49
CA LEU A 109 7.35 -7.78 1.82
C LEU A 109 6.29 -8.34 0.86
N MET A 110 6.72 -8.81 -0.31
CA MET A 110 5.87 -9.52 -1.28
C MET A 110 6.02 -11.04 -1.13
N LEU A 111 4.92 -11.79 -1.24
CA LEU A 111 4.87 -13.22 -0.93
C LEU A 111 4.18 -14.04 -2.03
N ARG A 112 4.61 -15.29 -2.17
CA ARG A 112 3.95 -16.31 -3.02
C ARG A 112 3.26 -17.37 -2.16
N LEU A 113 2.02 -17.11 -1.79
CA LEU A 113 1.16 -18.03 -1.01
C LEU A 113 0.05 -18.54 -1.93
N TRP A 114 0.21 -19.74 -2.48
CA TRP A 114 -0.64 -20.31 -3.54
C TRP A 114 -1.52 -21.46 -3.03
N ASN A 115 -1.38 -21.81 -1.75
CA ASN A 115 -2.19 -22.82 -1.08
C ASN A 115 -2.42 -22.42 0.39
N LYS A 116 -3.37 -23.12 1.03
CA LYS A 116 -3.78 -22.84 2.41
C LYS A 116 -2.66 -23.09 3.42
N ASP A 117 -1.79 -24.07 3.18
CA ASP A 117 -0.70 -24.40 4.09
C ASP A 117 0.34 -23.27 4.17
N ARG A 118 0.67 -22.65 3.04
CA ARG A 118 1.56 -21.48 3.01
C ARG A 118 0.92 -20.25 3.65
N VAL A 119 -0.39 -20.06 3.51
CA VAL A 119 -1.13 -18.99 4.22
C VAL A 119 -1.14 -19.24 5.73
N ALA A 120 -1.34 -20.49 6.15
CA ALA A 120 -1.26 -20.87 7.56
C ALA A 120 0.15 -20.65 8.12
N LEU A 121 1.18 -21.10 7.41
CA LEU A 121 2.57 -20.87 7.81
C LEU A 121 2.90 -19.38 7.92
N ALA A 122 2.53 -18.56 6.93
CA ALA A 122 2.71 -17.10 6.99
C ALA A 122 2.03 -16.49 8.22
N THR A 123 0.81 -16.95 8.53
CA THR A 123 0.08 -16.51 9.72
C THR A 123 0.82 -16.84 11.00
N GLU A 124 1.36 -18.06 11.13
CA GLU A 124 2.11 -18.47 12.31
C GLU A 124 3.45 -17.75 12.43
N VAL A 125 4.16 -17.51 11.33
CA VAL A 125 5.39 -16.71 11.30
C VAL A 125 5.10 -15.28 11.77
N LEU A 126 4.04 -14.64 11.28
CA LEU A 126 3.68 -13.28 11.66
C LEU A 126 3.35 -13.16 13.16
N LYS A 127 2.61 -14.13 13.70
CA LYS A 127 2.32 -14.19 15.14
C LYS A 127 3.60 -14.41 15.95
N GLY A 128 4.44 -15.35 15.52
CA GLY A 128 5.66 -15.75 16.22
C GLY A 128 6.73 -14.65 16.27
N VAL A 129 6.76 -13.75 15.28
CA VAL A 129 7.74 -12.65 15.23
C VAL A 129 7.30 -11.41 16.03
N SER A 130 6.07 -11.39 16.56
CA SER A 130 5.50 -10.18 17.20
C SER A 130 6.35 -9.62 18.34
N SER A 131 6.90 -10.46 19.23
CA SER A 131 7.73 -9.97 20.34
C SER A 131 9.03 -9.34 19.84
N LYS A 132 9.72 -9.99 18.90
CA LYS A 132 10.95 -9.46 18.29
C LYS A 132 10.70 -8.14 17.56
N VAL A 133 9.54 -7.97 16.92
CA VAL A 133 9.14 -6.70 16.31
C VAL A 133 8.97 -5.63 17.37
N MET A 134 8.29 -5.93 18.50
CA MET A 134 8.14 -4.97 19.60
C MET A 134 9.49 -4.59 20.23
N ASP A 135 10.40 -5.54 20.37
CA ASP A 135 11.77 -5.29 20.85
C ASP A 135 12.55 -4.40 19.87
N ALA A 136 12.45 -4.65 18.56
CA ALA A 136 13.08 -3.83 17.53
C ALA A 136 12.53 -2.39 17.49
N LEU A 137 11.27 -2.21 17.90
CA LEU A 137 10.62 -0.91 18.09
C LEU A 137 10.91 -0.28 19.46
N GLU A 138 11.69 -0.96 20.32
CA GLU A 138 12.01 -0.56 21.69
C GLU A 138 10.75 -0.35 22.54
N ASN A 139 9.71 -1.14 22.28
CA ASN A 139 8.41 -1.11 22.98
C ASN A 139 7.74 0.28 22.99
N ARG A 140 8.04 1.12 22.00
CA ARG A 140 7.46 2.47 21.88
C ARG A 140 7.07 2.78 20.44
N PRO A 141 6.13 3.74 20.22
CA PRO A 141 5.70 4.10 18.87
C PRO A 141 6.85 4.61 17.99
N VAL A 142 6.69 4.39 16.69
CA VAL A 142 7.52 5.03 15.65
C VAL A 142 6.67 6.06 14.93
N SER A 143 7.24 7.25 14.73
CA SER A 143 6.63 8.29 13.91
C SER A 143 7.30 8.31 12.55
N VAL A 144 6.49 8.37 11.50
CA VAL A 144 6.98 8.46 10.12
C VAL A 144 6.43 9.72 9.46
N ARG A 145 7.20 10.24 8.51
CA ARG A 145 6.80 11.33 7.63
C ARG A 145 6.66 10.80 6.22
N LEU A 146 5.52 11.10 5.61
CA LEU A 146 5.26 10.85 4.20
C LEU A 146 5.46 12.16 3.45
N ARG A 147 6.49 12.25 2.60
CA ARG A 147 6.82 13.49 1.90
C ARG A 147 7.37 13.23 0.51
N GLY A 148 7.01 14.13 -0.42
CA GLY A 148 7.47 14.05 -1.81
C GLY A 148 6.72 12.99 -2.60
N LEU A 149 7.23 12.70 -3.79
CA LEU A 149 6.72 11.68 -4.70
C LEU A 149 7.93 11.07 -5.41
N ASP A 150 7.91 9.77 -5.60
CA ASP A 150 8.99 9.04 -6.29
C ASP A 150 8.44 7.90 -7.16
N LEU A 151 9.28 7.41 -8.07
CA LEU A 151 8.92 6.46 -9.12
C LEU A 151 9.49 5.08 -8.76
N MET A 152 8.63 4.04 -8.74
CA MET A 152 9.09 2.69 -8.41
C MET A 152 10.16 2.20 -9.40
N ARG A 153 9.98 2.54 -10.70
CA ARG A 153 10.92 2.30 -11.81
C ARG A 153 10.70 3.29 -12.95
N GLY A 154 11.76 3.52 -13.71
CA GLY A 154 11.72 4.28 -14.97
C GLY A 154 11.83 5.79 -14.81
N SER A 155 11.93 6.48 -15.94
CA SER A 155 11.86 7.94 -16.02
C SER A 155 10.41 8.43 -15.85
N PRO A 156 10.16 9.72 -15.54
CA PRO A 156 8.79 10.27 -15.46
C PRO A 156 7.90 9.91 -16.67
N ALA A 157 8.45 9.92 -17.89
CA ALA A 157 7.72 9.57 -19.11
C ALA A 157 7.39 8.07 -19.28
N LYS A 158 8.00 7.19 -18.48
CA LYS A 158 7.86 5.72 -18.56
C LYS A 158 7.40 5.11 -17.23
N ALA A 159 7.07 5.93 -16.24
CA ALA A 159 6.70 5.46 -14.93
C ALA A 159 5.29 4.88 -14.93
N HIS A 160 5.13 3.74 -14.26
CA HIS A 160 3.82 3.11 -14.08
C HIS A 160 3.32 3.20 -12.65
N VAL A 161 4.21 3.41 -11.69
CA VAL A 161 3.87 3.48 -10.26
C VAL A 161 4.58 4.66 -9.64
N LEU A 162 3.77 5.58 -9.12
CA LEU A 162 4.16 6.69 -8.26
C LEU A 162 3.87 6.31 -6.81
N TYR A 163 4.79 6.59 -5.91
CA TYR A 163 4.61 6.35 -4.49
C TYR A 163 5.10 7.54 -3.66
N VAL A 164 4.72 7.59 -2.39
CA VAL A 164 5.21 8.59 -1.44
C VAL A 164 6.34 7.98 -0.61
N PRO A 165 7.54 8.59 -0.61
CA PRO A 165 8.62 8.19 0.28
C PRO A 165 8.22 8.22 1.76
N VAL A 166 8.79 7.30 2.54
CA VAL A 166 8.63 7.19 3.99
C VAL A 166 9.95 7.51 4.67
N GLU A 167 9.92 8.47 5.58
CA GLU A 167 11.07 8.87 6.40
C GLU A 167 10.74 8.60 7.88
N GLU A 168 11.63 7.93 8.61
CA GLU A 168 11.50 7.79 10.07
C GLU A 168 11.84 9.11 10.77
N VAL A 169 10.93 9.60 11.60
CA VAL A 169 11.18 10.79 12.42
C VAL A 169 12.10 10.41 13.59
N GLY A 170 13.18 11.15 13.76
CA GLY A 170 14.20 10.90 14.79
C GLY A 170 15.40 10.09 14.30
N GLY A 171 15.30 9.43 13.14
CA GLY A 171 16.45 8.79 12.48
C GLY A 171 17.05 7.61 13.24
N GLU A 172 16.29 6.99 14.14
CA GLU A 172 16.80 5.92 15.01
C GLU A 172 16.86 4.56 14.30
N GLY A 173 16.24 4.45 13.12
CA GLY A 173 16.21 3.26 12.27
C GLY A 173 15.34 2.13 12.84
N ARG A 174 14.44 2.42 13.78
CA ARG A 174 13.57 1.42 14.42
C ARG A 174 12.57 0.83 13.45
N LEU A 175 12.01 1.63 12.54
CA LEU A 175 11.11 1.12 11.50
C LEU A 175 11.86 0.11 10.61
N LEU A 176 13.08 0.47 10.19
CA LEU A 176 13.90 -0.39 9.34
C LEU A 176 14.21 -1.71 10.04
N ARG A 177 14.66 -1.67 11.30
CA ARG A 177 14.95 -2.86 12.10
C ARG A 177 13.70 -3.74 12.26
N ALA A 178 12.56 -3.15 12.59
CA ALA A 178 11.30 -3.89 12.76
C ALA A 178 10.86 -4.58 11.46
N CYS A 179 10.95 -3.88 10.33
CA CYS A 179 10.66 -4.46 9.03
C CYS A 179 11.66 -5.55 8.64
N GLN A 180 12.96 -5.39 8.96
CA GLN A 180 13.98 -6.40 8.71
C GLN A 180 13.72 -7.68 9.52
N VAL A 181 13.36 -7.55 10.79
CA VAL A 181 12.96 -8.69 11.64
C VAL A 181 11.82 -9.50 11.03
N ILE A 182 10.83 -8.82 10.42
CA ILE A 182 9.74 -9.49 9.68
C ILE A 182 10.28 -10.19 8.44
N ILE A 183 11.10 -9.50 7.64
CA ILE A 183 11.65 -10.05 6.40
C ILE A 183 12.46 -11.31 6.68
N ASP A 184 13.38 -11.25 7.65
CA ASP A 184 14.26 -12.36 8.01
C ASP A 184 13.44 -13.60 8.39
N ALA A 185 12.41 -13.44 9.24
CA ALA A 185 11.55 -14.55 9.64
C ALA A 185 10.78 -15.19 8.46
N TYR A 186 10.38 -14.38 7.47
CA TYR A 186 9.71 -14.88 6.26
C TYR A 186 10.68 -15.53 5.26
N VAL A 187 11.93 -15.04 5.19
CA VAL A 187 13.00 -15.67 4.41
C VAL A 187 13.38 -17.03 5.01
N GLU A 188 13.62 -17.07 6.32
CA GLU A 188 13.96 -18.29 7.07
C GLU A 188 12.87 -19.37 6.97
N SER A 189 11.60 -18.98 6.87
CA SER A 189 10.47 -19.89 6.70
C SER A 189 10.21 -20.34 5.25
N GLY A 190 11.02 -19.90 4.28
CA GLY A 190 10.89 -20.27 2.87
C GLY A 190 9.64 -19.70 2.19
N LEU A 191 9.09 -18.61 2.72
CA LEU A 191 7.89 -17.96 2.19
C LEU A 191 8.19 -16.89 1.12
N VAL A 192 9.44 -16.41 1.08
CA VAL A 192 9.95 -15.41 0.14
C VAL A 192 10.57 -16.08 -1.08
N LEU A 193 10.45 -15.46 -2.26
CA LEU A 193 11.15 -15.94 -3.46
C LEU A 193 12.65 -15.67 -3.35
N GLU A 194 13.47 -16.59 -3.84
CA GLU A 194 14.93 -16.50 -3.74
C GLU A 194 15.48 -15.18 -4.32
N LYS A 195 14.90 -14.71 -5.44
CA LYS A 195 15.26 -13.42 -6.06
C LYS A 195 15.04 -12.22 -5.13
N ASP A 196 14.14 -12.32 -4.15
CA ASP A 196 13.80 -11.23 -3.24
C ASP A 196 14.48 -11.34 -1.87
N ALA A 197 15.03 -12.50 -1.53
CA ALA A 197 15.65 -12.75 -0.22
C ALA A 197 16.87 -11.86 0.08
N GLY A 198 17.50 -11.27 -0.94
CA GLY A 198 18.65 -10.37 -0.80
C GLY A 198 18.34 -8.87 -0.98
N HIS A 199 17.07 -8.48 -1.17
CA HIS A 199 16.72 -7.08 -1.39
C HIS A 199 16.60 -6.32 -0.06
N SER A 200 17.45 -5.31 0.14
CA SER A 200 17.30 -4.38 1.26
C SER A 200 16.09 -3.46 1.07
N LEU A 201 15.41 -3.12 2.17
CA LEU A 201 14.33 -2.15 2.17
C LEU A 201 14.83 -0.78 1.68
N LYS A 202 14.17 -0.26 0.64
CA LYS A 202 14.41 1.11 0.18
C LYS A 202 13.61 2.07 1.05
N GLN A 203 14.28 2.76 1.97
CA GLN A 203 13.75 4.01 2.51
C GLN A 203 14.13 5.12 1.53
N GLY A 204 13.21 6.05 1.27
CA GLY A 204 13.50 7.18 0.38
C GLY A 204 14.72 7.93 0.91
N GLY A 205 15.81 7.89 0.14
CA GLY A 205 17.01 8.67 0.44
C GLY A 205 16.83 10.10 -0.03
N ASN A 206 17.34 11.06 0.75
CA ASN A 206 17.55 12.45 0.33
C ASN A 206 18.39 12.53 -0.95
#